data_AF-A0A1I8ESU1-F1
#
_entry.id   AF-A0A1I8ESU1-F1
#
_cell.length_a   1.000
_cell.length_b   1.000
_cell.length_c   1.000
_cell.angle_alpha   90.00
_cell.angle_beta   90.00
_cell.angle_gamma   90.00
#
_symmetry.space_group_name_H-M   'P 1'
#
loop_
_entity.id
_entity.type
_entity.pdbx_description
1 polymer ?
#
loop_
_entity_poly.entity_id
_entity_poly.type
_entity_poly.pdbx_seq_one_letter_code
_entity_poly.pdbx_strand_id
1 'polypeptide(L)'
;INAYVLESTALTEFDFENAELLTKDELYNPNALSLEEVNKHRSDIRGPIASKRRFRRNGINKPAKLWPGGKIPYSISSHYTNLERALLARAIKQYHDKTCLRFVPRSQYEGDYLFIGKVDGCFSEVGRTNGVQVLSLDDGCLEYTTIIHEMMHVVGFYHEHERWDRDDYINIFWKNIDRTAIDQFGKVDLTKTSYYGQPYDYRSILHYDSLAFSKNGFPTMLPKQKAKINRMYGCSEAYFNSLHPRAQSSMIYAPSLKQYEMPPVNDHHYDDEFSGKMEHKSNY
;
A
#
# COMPACT_ATOMS: atom_id res chain seq x y z
N ILE A 1 13.10 16.77 43.89
CA ILE A 1 13.39 17.00 42.46
C ILE A 1 12.66 15.89 41.73
N ASN A 2 11.65 16.22 40.91
CA ASN A 2 10.91 15.17 40.19
C ASN A 2 11.81 14.54 39.14
N ALA A 3 11.73 13.21 39.00
CA ALA A 3 12.29 12.54 37.84
C ALA A 3 11.60 13.07 36.58
N TYR A 4 12.37 13.22 35.51
CA TYR A 4 11.82 13.62 34.21
C TYR A 4 10.76 12.60 33.80
N VAL A 5 9.57 13.10 33.43
CA VAL A 5 8.67 12.32 32.58
C VAL A 5 9.42 12.15 31.26
N LEU A 6 9.92 10.95 31.01
CA LEU A 6 10.32 10.54 29.67
C LEU A 6 9.06 10.68 28.81
N GLU A 7 9.07 11.62 27.85
CA GLU A 7 8.08 11.63 26.78
C GLU A 7 8.08 10.23 26.17
N SER A 8 6.96 9.50 26.30
CA SER A 8 7.00 8.05 26.10
C SER A 8 7.15 7.74 24.61
N THR A 9 8.40 7.46 24.23
CA THR A 9 8.83 6.94 22.92
C THR A 9 8.35 5.53 22.66
N ALA A 10 7.45 4.99 23.49
CA ALA A 10 6.70 3.77 23.26
C ALA A 10 5.23 3.93 23.67
N LEU A 11 4.38 3.00 23.22
CA LEU A 11 3.01 2.91 23.70
C LEU A 11 2.99 2.35 25.13
N THR A 12 2.05 2.85 25.91
CA THR A 12 1.80 2.53 27.32
C THR A 12 0.56 1.64 27.44
N GLU A 13 0.35 1.03 28.60
CA GLU A 13 -0.86 0.24 28.89
C GLU A 13 -2.14 1.05 28.65
N PHE A 14 -2.16 2.33 29.05
CA PHE A 14 -3.25 3.27 28.79
C PHE A 14 -3.53 3.48 27.29
N ASP A 15 -2.53 3.47 26.41
CA ASP A 15 -2.76 3.56 24.96
C ASP A 15 -3.49 2.29 24.44
N PHE A 16 -3.21 1.11 25.01
CA PHE A 16 -3.92 -0.15 24.70
C PHE A 16 -5.30 -0.25 25.35
N GLU A 17 -5.52 0.32 26.54
CA GLU A 17 -6.85 0.43 27.15
C GLU A 17 -7.77 1.29 26.28
N ASN A 18 -7.31 2.48 25.86
CA ASN A 18 -8.05 3.36 24.96
C ASN A 18 -8.29 2.71 23.58
N ALA A 19 -7.38 1.85 23.10
CA ALA A 19 -7.53 1.13 21.84
C ALA A 19 -8.76 0.18 21.79
N GLU A 20 -9.24 -0.31 22.94
CA GLU A 20 -10.48 -1.09 23.02
C GLU A 20 -11.74 -0.21 23.16
N LEU A 21 -11.58 1.08 23.48
CA LEU A 21 -12.68 2.05 23.58
C LEU A 21 -13.00 2.74 22.24
N LEU A 22 -12.08 2.66 21.26
CA LEU A 22 -12.25 3.25 19.92
C LEU A 22 -13.55 2.79 19.24
N THR A 23 -14.39 3.76 18.88
CA THR A 23 -15.62 3.53 18.13
C THR A 23 -15.34 3.08 16.69
N LYS A 24 -16.37 2.58 16.00
CA LYS A 24 -16.26 2.26 14.57
C LYS A 24 -15.91 3.49 13.73
N ASP A 25 -16.39 4.66 14.12
CA ASP A 25 -16.22 5.89 13.35
C ASP A 25 -14.85 6.55 13.62
N GLU A 26 -14.16 6.18 14.71
CA GLU A 26 -12.74 6.51 14.93
C GLU A 26 -11.80 5.52 14.22
N LEU A 27 -12.16 4.25 14.14
CA LEU A 27 -11.38 3.22 13.43
C LEU A 27 -11.51 3.33 11.91
N TYR A 28 -12.70 3.64 11.42
CA TYR A 28 -13.08 3.67 10.00
C TYR A 28 -13.81 4.99 9.69
N ASN A 29 -13.14 6.11 10.00
CA ASN A 29 -13.68 7.46 9.80
C ASN A 29 -14.21 7.61 8.35
N PRO A 30 -15.51 7.91 8.15
CA PRO A 30 -16.10 8.00 6.81
C PRO A 30 -15.58 9.20 5.99
N ASN A 31 -14.79 10.08 6.61
CA ASN A 31 -14.07 11.19 5.96
C ASN A 31 -12.54 11.02 6.06
N ALA A 32 -12.04 9.81 6.35
CA ALA A 32 -10.61 9.52 6.22
C ALA A 32 -10.17 9.63 4.76
N LEU A 33 -8.89 9.94 4.55
CA LEU A 33 -8.29 9.79 3.23
C LEU A 33 -8.32 8.32 2.86
N SER A 34 -9.01 8.01 1.77
CA SER A 34 -9.01 6.65 1.21
C SER A 34 -7.60 6.20 0.84
N LEU A 35 -7.36 4.90 0.69
CA LEU A 35 -6.07 4.40 0.19
C LEU A 35 -5.70 5.02 -1.18
N GLU A 36 -6.69 5.36 -2.03
CA GLU A 36 -6.49 6.15 -3.27
C GLU A 36 -5.86 7.53 -3.01
N GLU A 37 -6.30 8.20 -1.95
CA GLU A 37 -5.81 9.52 -1.55
C GLU A 37 -4.48 9.44 -0.78
N VAL A 38 -4.28 8.40 0.03
CA VAL A 38 -2.96 8.07 0.63
C VAL A 38 -1.92 7.85 -0.48
N ASN A 39 -2.21 6.98 -1.45
CA ASN A 39 -1.34 6.70 -2.61
C ASN A 39 -1.06 7.94 -3.48
N LYS A 40 -1.89 8.99 -3.38
CA LYS A 40 -1.67 10.26 -4.07
C LYS A 40 -0.61 11.14 -3.36
N HIS A 41 -0.31 10.87 -2.09
CA HIS A 41 0.66 11.58 -1.26
C HIS A 41 2.05 10.89 -1.24
N ARG A 42 2.64 10.72 -2.43
CA ARG A 42 3.97 10.09 -2.69
C ARG A 42 3.95 8.55 -2.53
N SER A 43 5.14 7.97 -2.55
CA SER A 43 5.45 6.53 -2.61
C SER A 43 5.36 5.90 -1.22
N ASP A 44 4.47 4.94 -1.00
CA ASP A 44 4.26 4.23 0.27
C ASP A 44 5.33 3.14 0.52
N ILE A 45 5.83 2.48 -0.53
CA ILE A 45 7.09 1.74 -0.48
C ILE A 45 8.25 2.69 -0.77
N ARG A 46 9.21 2.77 0.15
CA ARG A 46 10.45 3.50 -0.06
C ARG A 46 11.49 2.67 -0.85
N GLY A 47 11.82 3.09 -2.06
CA GLY A 47 12.99 2.60 -2.81
C GLY A 47 12.72 2.11 -4.25
N PRO A 48 13.76 1.81 -5.04
CA PRO A 48 13.62 1.55 -6.49
C PRO A 48 13.13 0.13 -6.81
N ILE A 49 12.01 0.03 -7.54
CA ILE A 49 11.37 -1.25 -7.91
C ILE A 49 11.47 -1.54 -9.42
N ALA A 50 12.55 -2.20 -9.82
CA ALA A 50 12.67 -2.80 -11.16
C ALA A 50 13.62 -4.01 -11.20
N SER A 51 13.13 -5.14 -11.74
CA SER A 51 13.95 -6.25 -12.27
C SER A 51 13.07 -7.20 -13.08
N LYS A 52 13.65 -8.12 -13.86
CA LYS A 52 12.90 -9.02 -14.78
C LYS A 52 13.32 -10.50 -14.71
N ARG A 53 12.68 -11.31 -13.84
CA ARG A 53 12.42 -12.78 -14.03
C ARG A 53 11.68 -13.44 -12.83
N ARG A 54 10.55 -14.13 -13.13
CA ARG A 54 9.79 -15.23 -12.44
C ARG A 54 10.36 -15.80 -11.12
N PHE A 55 9.62 -16.24 -10.09
CA PHE A 55 8.17 -16.46 -9.77
C PHE A 55 8.06 -16.72 -8.23
N ARG A 56 7.01 -16.48 -7.41
CA ARG A 56 5.64 -15.90 -7.47
C ARG A 56 5.38 -15.06 -6.18
N ARG A 57 4.25 -14.32 -6.11
CA ARG A 57 3.83 -13.36 -5.04
C ARG A 57 4.93 -12.35 -4.65
N ASN A 58 4.89 -11.81 -3.42
CA ASN A 58 5.48 -10.52 -3.07
C ASN A 58 5.70 -10.29 -1.55
N GLY A 59 6.03 -11.33 -0.77
CA GLY A 59 6.56 -11.16 0.60
C GLY A 59 8.00 -11.68 0.70
N ILE A 60 8.84 -11.05 1.53
CA ILE A 60 10.30 -11.25 1.55
C ILE A 60 10.73 -12.71 1.70
N ASN A 61 11.56 -13.21 0.78
CA ASN A 61 12.08 -14.57 0.82
C ASN A 61 13.47 -14.72 1.48
N LYS A 62 14.16 -13.62 1.79
CA LYS A 62 15.51 -13.64 2.38
C LYS A 62 15.41 -13.55 3.92
N PRO A 63 15.84 -14.58 4.68
CA PRO A 63 15.75 -14.55 6.16
C PRO A 63 16.48 -13.36 6.79
N ALA A 64 17.60 -12.91 6.21
CA ALA A 64 18.35 -11.74 6.65
C ALA A 64 17.55 -10.42 6.56
N LYS A 65 16.46 -10.38 5.79
CA LYS A 65 15.56 -9.22 5.64
C LYS A 65 14.27 -9.35 6.48
N LEU A 66 14.11 -10.42 7.24
CA LEU A 66 13.04 -10.60 8.22
C LEU A 66 13.48 -10.09 9.61
N TRP A 67 12.50 -9.89 10.48
CA TRP A 67 12.72 -9.53 11.89
C TRP A 67 13.06 -10.79 12.72
N PRO A 68 14.21 -10.84 13.43
CA PRO A 68 14.62 -12.01 14.21
C PRO A 68 13.56 -12.45 15.23
N GLY A 69 13.13 -13.71 15.13
CA GLY A 69 12.09 -14.28 16.01
C GLY A 69 10.71 -13.61 15.89
N GLY A 70 10.46 -12.79 14.87
CA GLY A 70 9.24 -11.98 14.76
C GLY A 70 9.17 -10.79 15.74
N LYS A 71 10.26 -10.49 16.45
CA LYS A 71 10.36 -9.33 17.35
C LYS A 71 10.65 -8.07 16.53
N ILE A 72 9.80 -7.06 16.65
CA ILE A 72 9.94 -5.75 15.98
C ILE A 72 10.12 -4.68 17.07
N PRO A 73 11.36 -4.32 17.43
CA PRO A 73 11.62 -3.22 18.35
C PRO A 73 11.15 -1.92 17.70
N TYR A 74 10.34 -1.13 18.40
CA TYR A 74 9.85 0.15 17.88
C TYR A 74 9.99 1.29 18.89
N SER A 75 10.08 2.51 18.35
CA SER A 75 9.92 3.75 19.10
C SER A 75 9.04 4.71 18.32
N ILE A 76 8.21 5.49 19.01
CA ILE A 76 7.25 6.44 18.42
C ILE A 76 7.65 7.89 18.70
N SER A 77 7.28 8.79 17.79
CA SER A 77 7.36 10.24 17.99
C SER A 77 6.45 10.72 19.13
N SER A 78 6.87 11.75 19.87
CA SER A 78 6.02 12.45 20.85
C SER A 78 5.00 13.41 20.21
N HIS A 79 5.00 13.56 18.87
CA HIS A 79 4.00 14.34 18.13
C HIS A 79 2.67 13.61 17.86
N TYR A 80 2.49 12.39 18.37
CA TYR A 80 1.22 11.67 18.30
C TYR A 80 0.31 12.00 19.49
N THR A 81 -0.91 12.42 19.19
CA THR A 81 -2.01 12.63 20.14
C THR A 81 -2.52 11.32 20.74
N ASN A 82 -3.26 11.37 21.84
CA ASN A 82 -3.79 10.18 22.52
C ASN A 82 -4.66 9.30 21.60
N LEU A 83 -5.44 9.90 20.68
CA LEU A 83 -6.25 9.17 19.71
C LEU A 83 -5.38 8.40 18.69
N GLU A 84 -4.36 9.08 18.14
CA GLU A 84 -3.42 8.48 17.20
C GLU A 84 -2.58 7.37 17.85
N ARG A 85 -2.20 7.55 19.13
CA ARG A 85 -1.53 6.52 19.93
C ARG A 85 -2.45 5.31 20.20
N ALA A 86 -3.72 5.53 20.49
CA ALA A 86 -4.71 4.45 20.62
C ALA A 86 -4.93 3.69 19.29
N LEU A 87 -4.92 4.40 18.15
CA LEU A 87 -5.01 3.79 16.81
C LEU A 87 -3.76 2.95 16.48
N LEU A 88 -2.56 3.45 16.79
CA LEU A 88 -1.31 2.69 16.71
C LEU A 88 -1.32 1.45 17.62
N ALA A 89 -1.81 1.59 18.86
CA ALA A 89 -1.96 0.49 19.81
C ALA A 89 -2.96 -0.57 19.31
N ARG A 90 -4.09 -0.14 18.72
CA ARG A 90 -5.08 -1.05 18.11
C ARG A 90 -4.50 -1.85 16.96
N ALA A 91 -3.73 -1.20 16.08
CA ALA A 91 -3.04 -1.87 14.98
C ALA A 91 -2.00 -2.89 15.48
N ILE A 92 -1.15 -2.50 16.43
CA ILE A 92 -0.17 -3.39 17.06
C ILE A 92 -0.85 -4.59 17.74
N LYS A 93 -1.96 -4.37 18.44
CA LYS A 93 -2.73 -5.45 19.07
C LYS A 93 -3.31 -6.41 18.05
N GLN A 94 -3.84 -5.94 16.91
CA GLN A 94 -4.29 -6.81 15.82
C GLN A 94 -3.16 -7.73 15.33
N TYR A 95 -1.92 -7.24 15.20
CA TYR A 95 -0.78 -8.10 14.89
C TYR A 95 -0.48 -9.11 16.00
N HIS A 96 -0.54 -8.70 17.26
CA HIS A 96 -0.32 -9.61 18.40
C HIS A 96 -1.37 -10.72 18.49
N ASP A 97 -2.64 -10.38 18.26
CA ASP A 97 -3.81 -11.26 18.31
C ASP A 97 -3.88 -12.25 17.14
N LYS A 98 -3.46 -11.84 15.93
CA LYS A 98 -3.63 -12.63 14.69
C LYS A 98 -2.36 -13.33 14.21
N THR A 99 -1.19 -12.99 14.75
CA THR A 99 0.10 -13.51 14.25
C THR A 99 1.08 -13.81 15.39
N CYS A 100 2.23 -14.40 15.06
CA CYS A 100 3.37 -14.54 16.00
C CYS A 100 4.23 -13.27 16.13
N LEU A 101 3.94 -12.21 15.37
CA LEU A 101 4.76 -10.98 15.33
C LEU A 101 4.56 -10.16 16.61
N ARG A 102 5.64 -9.62 17.15
CA ARG A 102 5.62 -8.87 18.41
C ARG A 102 6.37 -7.55 18.24
N PHE A 103 5.60 -6.52 17.87
CA PHE A 103 5.99 -5.13 18.08
C PHE A 103 6.18 -4.89 19.58
N VAL A 104 7.36 -4.42 19.98
CA VAL A 104 7.71 -4.19 21.39
C VAL A 104 8.49 -2.87 21.57
N PRO A 105 8.36 -2.19 22.73
CA PRO A 105 9.18 -1.02 23.04
C PRO A 105 10.68 -1.29 22.86
N ARG A 106 11.35 -0.42 22.10
CA ARG A 106 12.80 -0.53 21.81
C ARG A 106 13.63 -0.32 23.08
N SER A 107 14.54 -1.25 23.36
CA SER A 107 15.59 -1.09 24.36
C SER A 107 16.81 -0.33 23.80
N GLN A 108 17.60 0.30 24.69
CA GLN A 108 18.82 1.05 24.31
C GLN A 108 19.90 0.21 23.61
N TYR A 109 19.79 -1.12 23.65
CA TYR A 109 20.76 -2.06 23.05
C TYR A 109 20.36 -2.53 21.64
N GLU A 110 19.15 -2.19 21.17
CA GLU A 110 18.67 -2.59 19.84
C GLU A 110 19.10 -1.58 18.79
N GLY A 111 20.11 -1.96 17.99
CA GLY A 111 20.61 -1.16 16.87
C GLY A 111 19.64 -1.09 15.69
N ASP A 112 18.98 -2.20 15.36
CA ASP A 112 17.96 -2.28 14.33
C ASP A 112 16.57 -2.10 14.94
N TYR A 113 15.82 -1.08 14.53
CA TYR A 113 14.49 -0.79 15.07
C TYR A 113 13.65 0.08 14.15
N LEU A 114 12.34 0.06 14.40
CA LEU A 114 11.34 0.89 13.73
C LEU A 114 11.15 2.23 14.46
N PHE A 115 11.39 3.34 13.78
CA PHE A 115 10.91 4.66 14.22
C PHE A 115 9.58 4.97 13.53
N ILE A 116 8.52 5.12 14.31
CA ILE A 116 7.19 5.52 13.85
C ILE A 116 7.04 7.03 14.08
N GLY A 117 6.76 7.81 13.04
CA GLY A 117 6.62 9.26 13.18
C GLY A 117 5.94 9.94 11.99
N LYS A 118 5.52 11.19 12.21
CA LYS A 118 5.06 12.09 11.15
C LYS A 118 6.31 12.63 10.44
N VAL A 119 6.53 12.28 9.17
CA VAL A 119 7.77 12.60 8.43
C VAL A 119 7.51 13.20 7.05
N ASP A 120 6.85 12.47 6.15
CA ASP A 120 6.43 12.94 4.82
C ASP A 120 5.39 11.95 4.26
N GLY A 121 4.10 12.18 4.53
CA GLY A 121 3.03 11.29 4.08
C GLY A 121 3.10 9.89 4.73
N CYS A 122 2.62 8.87 4.00
CA CYS A 122 2.51 7.50 4.48
C CYS A 122 3.55 6.65 3.72
N PHE A 123 4.50 6.03 4.44
CA PHE A 123 5.43 5.08 3.81
C PHE A 123 6.17 4.18 4.81
N SER A 124 6.72 3.07 4.32
CA SER A 124 7.78 2.32 5.00
C SER A 124 8.82 1.64 4.09
N GLU A 125 9.86 1.13 4.73
CA GLU A 125 10.85 0.22 4.12
C GLU A 125 10.33 -1.22 4.24
N VAL A 126 10.41 -2.01 3.16
CA VAL A 126 9.88 -3.37 3.18
C VAL A 126 10.84 -4.33 3.91
N GLY A 127 10.34 -4.89 5.01
CA GLY A 127 11.05 -5.76 5.94
C GLY A 127 12.05 -5.02 6.83
N ARG A 128 12.88 -5.78 7.55
CA ARG A 128 13.93 -5.22 8.41
C ARG A 128 15.04 -4.57 7.57
N THR A 129 15.49 -3.36 7.91
CA THR A 129 16.77 -2.81 7.47
C THR A 129 17.80 -2.85 8.60
N ASN A 130 19.05 -2.48 8.31
CA ASN A 130 20.04 -2.28 9.38
C ASN A 130 19.88 -0.86 9.94
N GLY A 131 20.03 -0.69 11.25
CA GLY A 131 19.89 0.61 11.93
C GLY A 131 18.44 1.07 12.09
N VAL A 132 18.26 2.40 12.12
CA VAL A 132 16.92 3.02 12.18
C VAL A 132 16.21 2.83 10.84
N GLN A 133 14.99 2.29 10.85
CA GLN A 133 14.09 2.34 9.70
C GLN A 133 12.84 3.15 10.04
N VAL A 134 12.34 3.93 9.08
CA VAL A 134 11.20 4.82 9.29
C VAL A 134 9.91 4.18 8.81
N LEU A 135 8.88 4.26 9.66
CA LEU A 135 7.48 4.19 9.29
C LEU A 135 6.93 5.61 9.40
N SER A 136 6.67 6.23 8.24
CA SER A 136 6.00 7.52 8.19
C SER A 136 4.49 7.28 8.28
N LEU A 137 3.88 7.87 9.30
CA LEU A 137 2.43 7.94 9.47
C LEU A 137 2.12 9.38 9.89
N ASP A 138 2.04 10.25 8.88
CA ASP A 138 1.69 11.66 8.97
C ASP A 138 0.18 11.86 9.29
N ASP A 139 -0.27 13.10 9.48
CA ASP A 139 -1.66 13.42 9.88
C ASP A 139 -2.73 12.76 8.98
N GLY A 140 -2.47 12.63 7.67
CA GLY A 140 -3.37 11.98 6.71
C GLY A 140 -3.33 10.45 6.71
N CYS A 141 -2.44 9.83 7.47
CA CYS A 141 -2.14 8.39 7.44
C CYS A 141 -2.74 7.60 8.61
N LEU A 142 -3.28 8.31 9.61
CA LEU A 142 -3.65 7.73 10.90
C LEU A 142 -5.09 7.18 10.90
N GLU A 143 -5.42 6.46 9.83
CA GLU A 143 -6.59 5.57 9.78
C GLU A 143 -6.14 4.13 10.09
N TYR A 144 -6.99 3.35 10.77
CA TYR A 144 -6.62 1.99 11.19
C TYR A 144 -6.24 1.09 10.00
N THR A 145 -6.86 1.23 8.81
CA THR A 145 -6.47 0.41 7.65
C THR A 145 -5.09 0.78 7.11
N THR A 146 -4.79 2.07 6.94
CA THR A 146 -3.48 2.58 6.51
C THR A 146 -2.37 2.18 7.49
N ILE A 147 -2.60 2.28 8.80
CA ILE A 147 -1.61 1.84 9.81
C ILE A 147 -1.34 0.32 9.67
N ILE A 148 -2.35 -0.51 9.44
CA ILE A 148 -2.17 -1.95 9.19
C ILE A 148 -1.41 -2.21 7.88
N HIS A 149 -1.70 -1.47 6.80
CA HIS A 149 -1.03 -1.56 5.49
C HIS A 149 0.47 -1.31 5.64
N GLU A 150 0.86 -0.17 6.20
CA GLU A 150 2.26 0.22 6.36
C GLU A 150 3.01 -0.73 7.30
N MET A 151 2.35 -1.24 8.35
CA MET A 151 2.93 -2.29 9.19
C MET A 151 3.12 -3.62 8.43
N MET A 152 2.36 -3.92 7.38
CA MET A 152 2.65 -5.08 6.52
C MET A 152 3.93 -4.86 5.70
N HIS A 153 4.23 -3.64 5.27
CA HIS A 153 5.53 -3.30 4.68
C HIS A 153 6.67 -3.55 5.68
N VAL A 154 6.59 -3.00 6.90
CA VAL A 154 7.57 -3.24 7.97
C VAL A 154 7.81 -4.74 8.22
N VAL A 155 6.75 -5.54 8.23
CA VAL A 155 6.82 -7.00 8.43
C VAL A 155 7.53 -7.72 7.28
N GLY A 156 7.43 -7.19 6.06
CA GLY A 156 8.14 -7.71 4.88
C GLY A 156 7.26 -8.07 3.69
N PHE A 157 6.07 -7.47 3.54
CA PHE A 157 5.24 -7.61 2.34
C PHE A 157 5.34 -6.37 1.45
N TYR A 158 5.46 -6.59 0.14
CA TYR A 158 5.26 -5.60 -0.92
C TYR A 158 3.82 -5.71 -1.45
N HIS A 159 3.41 -4.83 -2.35
CA HIS A 159 2.02 -4.82 -2.82
C HIS A 159 1.58 -6.05 -3.62
N GLU A 160 0.27 -6.30 -3.62
CA GLU A 160 -0.34 -7.37 -4.39
C GLU A 160 -0.36 -7.05 -5.90
N HIS A 161 -0.56 -5.79 -6.29
CA HIS A 161 -0.49 -5.36 -7.71
C HIS A 161 0.95 -5.27 -8.24
N GLU A 162 1.97 -5.49 -7.42
CA GLU A 162 3.37 -5.59 -7.84
C GLU A 162 3.85 -7.03 -8.06
N ARG A 163 3.01 -8.01 -7.72
CA ARG A 163 3.28 -9.43 -7.92
C ARG A 163 3.73 -9.72 -9.35
N TRP A 164 4.72 -10.60 -9.50
CA TRP A 164 5.18 -10.98 -10.84
C TRP A 164 4.10 -11.64 -11.71
N ASP A 165 3.22 -12.43 -11.10
CA ASP A 165 2.10 -13.10 -11.75
C ASP A 165 0.85 -12.20 -11.91
N ARG A 166 0.89 -10.93 -11.48
CA ARG A 166 -0.26 -10.00 -11.61
C ARG A 166 -0.84 -9.92 -13.02
N ASP A 167 -0.01 -10.07 -14.06
CA ASP A 167 -0.46 -9.93 -15.45
C ASP A 167 -1.35 -11.11 -15.88
N ASP A 168 -1.54 -12.14 -15.05
CA ASP A 168 -2.55 -13.18 -15.23
C ASP A 168 -3.92 -12.76 -14.62
N TYR A 169 -3.94 -11.69 -13.81
CA TYR A 169 -5.07 -11.24 -12.98
C TYR A 169 -5.54 -9.81 -13.29
N ILE A 170 -4.63 -8.88 -13.62
CA ILE A 170 -4.91 -7.46 -13.91
C ILE A 170 -4.24 -6.98 -15.22
N ASN A 171 -4.78 -5.89 -15.77
CA ASN A 171 -4.21 -5.08 -16.83
C ASN A 171 -3.68 -3.78 -16.21
N ILE A 172 -2.48 -3.34 -16.62
CA ILE A 172 -1.92 -2.03 -16.23
C ILE A 172 -2.01 -1.06 -17.42
N PHE A 173 -2.68 0.07 -17.24
CA PHE A 173 -2.90 1.10 -18.25
C PHE A 173 -1.82 2.19 -18.12
N TRP A 174 -0.60 1.88 -18.55
CA TRP A 174 0.57 2.77 -18.48
C TRP A 174 0.36 4.18 -19.06
N LYS A 175 -0.59 4.35 -20.00
CA LYS A 175 -0.97 5.67 -20.53
C LYS A 175 -1.67 6.57 -19.50
N ASN A 176 -2.30 6.02 -18.46
CA ASN A 176 -3.07 6.73 -17.44
C ASN A 176 -2.26 7.07 -16.18
N ILE A 177 -1.18 6.32 -15.88
CA ILE A 177 -0.30 6.54 -14.71
C ILE A 177 0.48 7.85 -14.86
N ASP A 178 0.71 8.60 -13.79
CA ASP A 178 1.63 9.73 -13.79
C ASP A 178 3.07 9.31 -14.15
N ARG A 179 3.82 10.19 -14.84
CA ARG A 179 5.19 9.89 -15.25
C ARG A 179 6.16 9.74 -14.07
N THR A 180 5.86 10.36 -12.93
CA THR A 180 6.67 10.33 -11.71
C THR A 180 6.47 9.06 -10.88
N ALA A 181 5.45 8.26 -11.19
CA ALA A 181 5.04 7.07 -10.42
C ALA A 181 5.03 5.77 -11.24
N ILE A 182 5.76 5.72 -12.37
CA ILE A 182 5.82 4.52 -13.23
C ILE A 182 6.51 3.33 -12.50
N ASP A 183 7.37 3.61 -11.53
CA ASP A 183 8.06 2.63 -10.69
C ASP A 183 7.15 2.00 -9.61
N GLN A 184 6.11 2.70 -9.16
CA GLN A 184 5.04 2.19 -8.26
C GLN A 184 4.18 1.08 -8.89
N PHE A 185 4.33 0.90 -10.20
CA PHE A 185 3.75 -0.17 -11.00
C PHE A 185 4.83 -1.13 -11.50
N GLY A 186 6.01 -1.11 -10.88
CA GLY A 186 7.06 -2.08 -11.07
C GLY A 186 6.55 -3.51 -10.81
N LYS A 187 7.36 -4.49 -11.23
CA LYS A 187 7.23 -5.85 -10.70
C LYS A 187 8.42 -6.08 -9.80
N VAL A 188 8.16 -6.50 -8.58
CA VAL A 188 9.23 -6.83 -7.64
C VAL A 188 9.96 -8.09 -8.10
N ASP A 189 11.28 -8.08 -7.88
CA ASP A 189 12.17 -9.17 -8.19
C ASP A 189 11.93 -10.37 -7.26
N LEU A 190 11.74 -11.57 -7.81
CA LEU A 190 11.40 -12.75 -7.01
C LEU A 190 12.64 -13.49 -6.49
N THR A 191 13.84 -12.99 -6.81
CA THR A 191 15.02 -13.20 -5.96
C THR A 191 14.89 -12.49 -4.61
N LYS A 192 13.90 -11.61 -4.41
CA LYS A 192 13.57 -10.97 -3.13
C LYS A 192 12.30 -11.50 -2.47
N THR A 193 11.38 -12.17 -3.19
CA THR A 193 10.02 -12.49 -2.69
C THR A 193 9.52 -13.93 -2.90
N SER A 194 8.46 -14.29 -2.15
CA SER A 194 7.93 -15.64 -1.96
C SER A 194 6.41 -15.71 -2.14
N TYR A 195 6.00 -16.85 -2.69
CA TYR A 195 4.64 -17.29 -2.96
C TYR A 195 3.79 -17.51 -1.70
N TYR A 196 4.40 -17.99 -0.61
CA TYR A 196 3.77 -18.55 0.60
C TYR A 196 2.59 -19.53 0.35
N GLY A 197 2.44 -20.04 -0.87
CA GLY A 197 1.45 -21.07 -1.24
C GLY A 197 0.10 -20.56 -1.78
N GLN A 198 -0.11 -19.25 -1.91
CA GLN A 198 -1.48 -18.67 -1.92
C GLN A 198 -1.83 -17.87 -3.21
N PRO A 199 -3.13 -17.75 -3.56
CA PRO A 199 -3.59 -17.16 -4.82
C PRO A 199 -3.46 -15.62 -4.86
N TYR A 200 -3.85 -15.01 -5.98
CA TYR A 200 -3.97 -13.54 -6.11
C TYR A 200 -5.24 -13.05 -5.41
N ASP A 201 -5.11 -11.99 -4.60
CA ASP A 201 -6.21 -11.43 -3.83
C ASP A 201 -6.45 -9.94 -4.13
N TYR A 202 -7.43 -9.67 -4.99
CA TYR A 202 -7.91 -8.32 -5.31
C TYR A 202 -8.49 -7.56 -4.10
N ARG A 203 -8.64 -8.20 -2.93
CA ARG A 203 -9.10 -7.61 -1.68
C ARG A 203 -8.00 -7.52 -0.61
N SER A 204 -6.76 -7.86 -0.96
CA SER A 204 -5.61 -7.64 -0.08
C SER A 204 -5.52 -6.16 0.27
N ILE A 205 -5.28 -5.83 1.55
CA ILE A 205 -5.08 -4.44 1.97
C ILE A 205 -3.88 -3.78 1.25
N LEU A 206 -2.94 -4.61 0.80
CA LEU A 206 -1.76 -4.28 0.01
C LEU A 206 -2.02 -4.19 -1.51
N HIS A 207 -3.26 -4.17 -1.98
CA HIS A 207 -3.58 -3.98 -3.40
C HIS A 207 -4.01 -2.53 -3.62
N TYR A 208 -3.29 -1.78 -4.47
CA TYR A 208 -3.77 -0.45 -4.90
C TYR A 208 -5.17 -0.52 -5.53
N ASP A 209 -5.91 0.56 -5.40
CA ASP A 209 -7.17 0.78 -6.10
C ASP A 209 -6.97 0.93 -7.63
N SER A 210 -8.06 1.05 -8.38
CA SER A 210 -7.98 1.16 -9.85
C SER A 210 -7.51 2.53 -10.37
N LEU A 211 -7.50 3.58 -9.55
CA LEU A 211 -7.20 4.98 -9.90
C LEU A 211 -5.84 5.47 -9.35
N ALA A 212 -5.17 4.70 -8.49
CA ALA A 212 -3.87 5.00 -7.90
C ALA A 212 -2.90 5.63 -8.93
N PHE A 213 -2.31 6.77 -8.58
CA PHE A 213 -1.43 7.57 -9.44
C PHE A 213 -1.98 7.93 -10.84
N SER A 214 -3.30 8.01 -11.03
CA SER A 214 -3.90 8.43 -12.30
C SER A 214 -3.70 9.92 -12.57
N LYS A 215 -2.96 10.27 -13.63
CA LYS A 215 -2.79 11.67 -14.08
C LYS A 215 -3.98 12.23 -14.87
N ASN A 216 -4.97 11.40 -15.21
CA ASN A 216 -6.10 11.78 -16.07
C ASN A 216 -7.49 11.40 -15.51
N GLY A 217 -7.57 10.77 -14.33
CA GLY A 217 -8.83 10.31 -13.74
C GLY A 217 -9.42 9.05 -14.38
N PHE A 218 -8.69 8.40 -15.29
CA PHE A 218 -9.04 7.08 -15.82
C PHE A 218 -8.26 5.98 -15.10
N PRO A 219 -8.78 4.74 -15.01
CA PRO A 219 -8.12 3.64 -14.31
C PRO A 219 -6.68 3.37 -14.76
N THR A 220 -5.76 3.28 -13.80
CA THR A 220 -4.38 2.81 -13.99
C THR A 220 -4.28 1.29 -13.94
N MET A 221 -5.22 0.60 -13.30
CA MET A 221 -5.37 -0.86 -13.38
C MET A 221 -6.82 -1.35 -13.34
N LEU A 222 -7.10 -2.49 -14.00
CA LEU A 222 -8.39 -3.20 -13.93
C LEU A 222 -8.16 -4.73 -13.99
N PRO A 223 -9.05 -5.56 -13.41
CA PRO A 223 -8.95 -7.02 -13.52
C PRO A 223 -9.10 -7.53 -14.97
N LYS A 224 -8.38 -8.61 -15.30
CA LYS A 224 -8.40 -9.29 -16.61
C LYS A 224 -9.59 -10.22 -16.78
N GLN A 225 -9.88 -11.01 -15.75
CA GLN A 225 -11.18 -11.67 -15.66
C GLN A 225 -12.23 -10.58 -15.44
N LYS A 226 -13.50 -10.81 -15.80
CA LYS A 226 -14.62 -10.13 -15.15
C LYS A 226 -14.67 -10.61 -13.69
N ALA A 227 -13.74 -10.12 -12.88
CA ALA A 227 -13.74 -10.31 -11.44
C ALA A 227 -15.10 -9.87 -10.92
N LYS A 228 -15.67 -10.64 -10.00
CA LYS A 228 -17.05 -10.48 -9.55
C LYS A 228 -17.25 -9.27 -8.62
N ILE A 229 -16.57 -8.14 -8.88
CA ILE A 229 -16.73 -6.85 -8.20
C ILE A 229 -18.23 -6.55 -8.05
N ASN A 230 -18.94 -6.40 -9.16
CA ASN A 230 -20.39 -6.12 -9.14
C ASN A 230 -21.21 -7.27 -8.51
N ARG A 231 -20.78 -8.54 -8.67
CA ARG A 231 -21.48 -9.72 -8.08
C ARG A 231 -21.21 -9.92 -6.59
N MET A 232 -20.25 -9.20 -6.01
CA MET A 232 -19.92 -9.21 -4.57
C MET A 232 -20.62 -8.06 -3.82
N TYR A 233 -21.08 -7.03 -4.55
CA TYR A 233 -21.79 -5.87 -4.00
C TYR A 233 -23.24 -5.70 -4.53
N GLY A 234 -23.69 -6.55 -5.46
CA GLY A 234 -25.08 -6.58 -5.95
C GLY A 234 -25.43 -5.60 -7.08
N CYS A 235 -24.44 -4.92 -7.68
CA CYS A 235 -24.68 -3.97 -8.77
C CYS A 235 -25.07 -4.67 -10.08
N SER A 236 -26.06 -4.13 -10.79
CA SER A 236 -26.59 -4.69 -12.04
C SER A 236 -25.72 -4.38 -13.26
N GLU A 237 -26.01 -5.04 -14.38
CA GLU A 237 -25.27 -4.91 -15.64
C GLU A 237 -25.42 -3.53 -16.32
N ALA A 238 -26.38 -2.71 -15.87
CA ALA A 238 -26.53 -1.31 -16.27
C ALA A 238 -25.20 -0.51 -16.17
N TYR A 239 -24.47 -0.69 -15.07
CA TYR A 239 -23.40 0.23 -14.64
C TYR A 239 -22.23 0.40 -15.62
N PHE A 240 -22.01 -0.53 -16.55
CA PHE A 240 -20.90 -0.47 -17.51
C PHE A 240 -20.99 0.69 -18.50
N ASN A 241 -22.20 1.21 -18.74
CA ASN A 241 -22.41 2.31 -19.66
C ASN A 241 -22.20 3.65 -18.94
N SER A 242 -20.97 4.20 -18.89
CA SER A 242 -20.68 5.53 -18.28
C SER A 242 -19.67 6.42 -19.04
N LEU A 243 -20.09 7.62 -19.50
CA LEU A 243 -19.33 8.61 -20.32
C LEU A 243 -18.59 9.67 -19.50
N HIS A 244 -18.92 9.87 -18.23
CA HIS A 244 -18.47 11.04 -17.45
C HIS A 244 -17.77 10.62 -16.13
N PRO A 245 -16.45 10.34 -16.15
CA PRO A 245 -15.74 9.71 -15.03
C PRO A 245 -15.43 10.61 -13.81
N ARG A 246 -16.07 11.78 -13.65
CA ARG A 246 -15.60 12.77 -12.65
C ARG A 246 -16.69 13.59 -11.95
N ALA A 247 -17.56 12.90 -11.22
CA ALA A 247 -18.20 13.43 -10.02
C ALA A 247 -18.30 12.28 -9.00
N GLN A 248 -18.00 12.54 -7.73
CA GLN A 248 -18.02 11.54 -6.64
C GLN A 248 -17.06 10.34 -6.86
N SER A 249 -15.74 10.60 -6.96
CA SER A 249 -14.77 9.64 -6.39
C SER A 249 -14.65 9.96 -4.91
N SER A 250 -15.34 9.17 -4.10
CA SER A 250 -14.99 8.92 -2.71
C SER A 250 -15.53 7.54 -2.33
N MET A 251 -14.96 7.00 -1.26
CA MET A 251 -15.42 5.81 -0.54
C MET A 251 -15.16 4.44 -1.19
N ILE A 252 -14.14 3.78 -0.66
CA ILE A 252 -14.04 2.31 -0.59
C ILE A 252 -15.17 1.71 0.32
N TYR A 253 -15.96 2.55 0.99
CA TYR A 253 -17.10 2.17 1.84
C TYR A 253 -18.42 2.91 1.51
N ALA A 254 -19.36 2.20 0.85
CA ALA A 254 -20.76 2.58 0.61
C ALA A 254 -21.04 3.53 -0.60
N PRO A 255 -22.29 3.88 -0.94
CA PRO A 255 -23.10 2.95 -1.73
C PRO A 255 -23.74 3.54 -3.02
N SER A 256 -23.91 2.68 -4.03
CA SER A 256 -24.77 2.84 -5.23
C SER A 256 -24.56 4.09 -6.11
N LEU A 257 -23.77 3.93 -7.18
CA LEU A 257 -23.55 4.95 -8.23
C LEU A 257 -24.43 4.70 -9.49
N LYS A 258 -24.48 5.69 -10.41
CA LYS A 258 -25.29 5.69 -11.66
C LYS A 258 -24.44 5.89 -12.94
N GLN A 259 -25.08 5.68 -14.11
CA GLN A 259 -24.55 5.58 -15.48
C GLN A 259 -24.42 6.91 -16.27
N TYR A 260 -23.83 6.85 -17.49
CA TYR A 260 -23.78 7.96 -18.51
C TYR A 260 -23.42 7.58 -19.99
N GLU A 261 -22.93 6.37 -20.30
CA GLU A 261 -22.59 5.75 -21.64
C GLU A 261 -21.36 6.25 -22.50
N MET A 262 -20.16 5.61 -22.41
CA MET A 262 -18.93 5.96 -23.18
C MET A 262 -19.08 5.97 -24.73
N PRO A 263 -18.32 6.82 -25.47
CA PRO A 263 -18.38 6.90 -26.94
C PRO A 263 -17.52 5.81 -27.64
N PRO A 264 -17.84 5.44 -28.91
CA PRO A 264 -17.19 4.34 -29.61
C PRO A 264 -15.78 4.66 -30.13
N VAL A 265 -14.94 3.62 -30.20
CA VAL A 265 -13.62 3.65 -30.83
C VAL A 265 -13.75 3.30 -32.31
N ASN A 266 -13.35 4.20 -33.21
CA ASN A 266 -13.13 3.86 -34.62
C ASN A 266 -11.75 3.21 -34.77
N ASP A 267 -11.74 1.95 -35.20
CA ASP A 267 -10.52 1.14 -35.35
C ASP A 267 -10.01 1.15 -36.80
N HIS A 268 -9.32 2.22 -37.19
CA HIS A 268 -8.65 2.33 -38.49
C HIS A 268 -7.29 3.04 -38.39
N HIS A 269 -6.29 2.43 -39.05
CA HIS A 269 -4.90 2.86 -39.23
C HIS A 269 -4.03 2.98 -37.96
N TYR A 270 -3.18 1.99 -37.74
CA TYR A 270 -1.71 2.15 -37.82
C TYR A 270 -1.03 0.77 -37.94
N ASP A 271 -1.03 0.21 -39.15
CA ASP A 271 0.02 -0.70 -39.62
C ASP A 271 1.14 0.14 -40.27
N ASP A 272 2.36 -0.43 -40.37
CA ASP A 272 3.63 0.20 -40.81
C ASP A 272 4.04 1.46 -39.97
N GLU A 273 5.16 1.52 -39.24
CA GLU A 273 6.52 1.15 -39.62
C GLU A 273 7.34 0.67 -38.40
N PHE A 274 7.95 -0.52 -38.45
CA PHE A 274 9.15 -0.83 -37.61
C PHE A 274 10.08 -1.88 -38.23
N SER A 275 10.33 -1.78 -39.54
CA SER A 275 11.22 -2.65 -40.32
C SER A 275 12.41 -1.86 -40.92
N GLY A 276 12.96 -0.90 -40.17
CA GLY A 276 13.94 0.09 -40.65
C GLY A 276 15.32 0.03 -39.97
N LYS A 277 16.18 -0.88 -40.43
CA LYS A 277 17.67 -0.90 -40.31
C LYS A 277 18.34 -0.51 -38.98
N MET A 278 19.08 -1.46 -38.40
CA MET A 278 20.36 -1.13 -37.76
C MET A 278 21.38 -0.71 -38.83
N GLU A 279 22.13 0.37 -38.62
CA GLU A 279 23.42 0.57 -39.29
C GLU A 279 24.44 1.16 -38.31
N HIS A 280 25.63 0.55 -38.26
CA HIS A 280 26.77 1.05 -37.49
C HIS A 280 27.33 2.34 -38.10
N LYS A 281 27.70 3.30 -37.25
CA LYS A 281 28.92 4.10 -37.47
C LYS A 281 29.50 4.59 -36.14
N SER A 282 30.80 4.83 -36.16
CA SER A 282 31.61 5.21 -35.02
C SER A 282 32.44 6.46 -35.34
N ASN A 283 33.19 6.92 -34.33
CA ASN A 283 34.31 7.85 -34.38
C ASN A 283 33.98 9.32 -34.06
N TYR A 284 34.73 9.83 -33.08
CA TYR A 284 34.85 11.21 -32.58
C TYR A 284 33.62 11.77 -31.85
#